data_AF-A0A7Y0L503-F1
#
_entry.id   AF-A0A7Y0L503-F1
#
_cell.length_a   1.000
_cell.length_b   1.000
_cell.length_c   1.000
_cell.angle_alpha   90.00
_cell.angle_beta   90.00
_cell.angle_gamma   90.00
#
_symmetry.space_group_name_H-M   'P 1'
#
loop_
_entity.id
_entity.type
_entity.pdbx_description
1 polymer ?
#
loop_
_entity_poly.entity_id
_entity_poly.type
_entity_poly.pdbx_seq_one_letter_code
_entity_poly.pdbx_strand_id
1 'polypeptide(L)' 'MASSKTREVLWSVLQDLPDDLVDEVADFVQFLHLRHVVPDTAMLSEAALAAAWLTPDEDEAWKSL' A
#
# COMPACT_ATOMS: atom_id res chain seq x y z
N MET A 1 -18.19 6.42 -18.35
CA MET A 1 -18.07 4.95 -18.36
C MET A 1 -16.65 4.54 -18.74
N ALA A 2 -15.63 4.83 -17.93
CA ALA A 2 -14.22 4.55 -18.25
C ALA A 2 -13.77 3.13 -17.84
N SER A 3 -14.65 2.35 -17.19
CA SER A 3 -14.27 1.14 -16.47
C SER A 3 -14.25 -0.14 -17.31
N SER A 4 -14.70 -0.13 -18.58
CA SER A 4 -14.78 -1.33 -19.44
C SER A 4 -13.47 -1.60 -20.18
N LYS A 5 -12.93 -0.58 -20.86
CA LYS A 5 -11.75 -0.72 -21.72
C LYS A 5 -10.50 -1.19 -20.96
N THR A 6 -10.25 -0.65 -19.76
CA THR A 6 -9.11 -1.07 -18.93
C THR A 6 -9.24 -2.51 -18.46
N ARG A 7 -10.46 -2.96 -18.13
CA ARG A 7 -10.71 -4.36 -17.74
C ARG A 7 -10.54 -5.32 -18.92
N GLU A 8 -10.98 -4.93 -20.11
CA GLU A 8 -10.78 -5.71 -21.34
C GLU A 8 -9.30 -5.89 -21.67
N VAL A 9 -8.50 -4.82 -21.54
CA VAL A 9 -7.03 -4.90 -21.74
C VAL A 9 -6.37 -5.79 -20.71
N LEU A 10 -6.76 -5.70 -19.43
CA LEU A 10 -6.26 -6.59 -18.38
C LEU A 10 -6.59 -8.05 -18.70
N TRP A 11 -7.82 -8.32 -19.14
CA TRP A 11 -8.23 -9.66 -19.52
C TRP A 11 -7.40 -10.23 -20.67
N SER A 12 -7.16 -9.44 -21.73
CA SER A 12 -6.32 -9.91 -22.84
C SER A 12 -4.88 -10.17 -22.41
N VAL A 13 -4.31 -9.30 -21.56
CA VAL A 13 -2.94 -9.47 -21.06
C VAL A 13 -2.81 -10.74 -20.22
N LEU A 14 -3.78 -11.01 -19.34
CA LEU A 14 -3.80 -12.21 -18.48
C LEU A 14 -3.88 -13.52 -19.27
N GLN A 15 -4.47 -13.52 -20.47
CA GLN A 15 -4.56 -14.74 -21.30
C GLN A 15 -3.22 -15.13 -21.94
N ASP A 16 -2.32 -14.17 -22.15
CA ASP A 16 -1.01 -14.39 -22.79
C ASP A 16 0.12 -14.63 -21.78
N LEU A 17 -0.18 -14.52 -20.48
CA LEU A 17 0.79 -14.68 -19.40
C LEU A 17 0.97 -16.16 -19.01
N PRO A 18 2.20 -16.60 -18.74
CA PRO A 18 2.47 -17.85 -18.02
C PRO A 18 1.77 -17.91 -16.66
N ASP A 19 1.32 -19.10 -16.25
CA ASP A 19 0.53 -19.31 -15.02
C ASP A 19 1.23 -18.75 -13.76
N ASP A 20 2.55 -18.90 -13.66
CA ASP A 20 3.35 -18.38 -12.54
C ASP A 20 3.28 -16.85 -12.40
N LEU A 21 3.16 -16.14 -13.53
CA LEU A 21 3.00 -14.69 -13.53
C LEU A 21 1.54 -14.27 -13.34
N VAL A 22 0.57 -15.09 -13.75
CA VAL A 22 -0.86 -14.86 -13.47
C VAL A 22 -1.11 -14.90 -11.96
N ASP A 23 -0.48 -15.84 -11.26
CA ASP A 23 -0.56 -15.94 -9.79
C ASP A 23 0.00 -14.67 -9.11
N GLU A 24 1.14 -14.17 -9.56
CA GLU A 24 1.73 -12.92 -9.03
C GLU A 24 0.81 -11.70 -9.26
N VAL A 25 0.17 -11.61 -10.43
CA VAL A 25 -0.81 -10.55 -10.71
C VAL A 25 -2.04 -10.69 -9.83
N ALA A 26 -2.51 -11.91 -9.56
CA ALA A 26 -3.64 -12.16 -8.67
C ALA A 26 -3.32 -11.71 -7.23
N ASP A 27 -2.11 -11.99 -6.75
CA ASP A 27 -1.63 -11.54 -5.45
C ASP A 27 -1.60 -10.01 -5.36
N PHE A 28 -1.11 -9.34 -6.41
CA PHE A 28 -1.09 -7.88 -6.44
C PHE A 28 -2.51 -7.27 -6.43
N VAL A 29 -3.45 -7.86 -7.17
CA VAL A 29 -4.85 -7.41 -7.16
C VAL A 29 -5.49 -7.59 -5.78
N GLN A 30 -5.21 -8.71 -5.10
CA GLN A 30 -5.64 -8.95 -3.72
C GLN A 30 -5.04 -7.93 -2.76
N PHE A 31 -3.75 -7.62 -2.89
CA PHE A 31 -3.10 -6.57 -2.12
C PHE A 31 -3.77 -5.20 -2.31
N LEU A 32 -4.09 -4.82 -3.54
CA LEU A 32 -4.79 -3.56 -3.81
C LEU A 32 -6.18 -3.52 -3.15
N HIS A 33 -6.89 -4.66 -3.15
CA HIS A 33 -8.18 -4.76 -2.48
C HIS A 33 -8.03 -4.58 -0.97
N LEU A 34 -7.06 -5.27 -0.35
CA LEU A 34 -6.78 -5.16 1.07
C LEU A 34 -6.36 -3.73 1.47
N ARG A 35 -5.57 -3.04 0.64
CA ARG A 35 -5.18 -1.63 0.88
C ARG A 35 -6.36 -0.67 0.89
N HIS A 36 -7.46 -0.99 0.20
CA HIS A 36 -8.67 -0.18 0.24
C HIS A 36 -9.54 -0.45 1.49
N VAL A 37 -9.46 -1.65 2.06
CA VAL A 37 -10.26 -2.07 3.21
C VAL A 37 -9.54 -1.80 4.54
N VAL A 38 -8.23 -1.96 4.57
CA VAL A 38 -7.40 -1.73 5.76
C VAL A 38 -6.84 -0.32 5.70
N PRO A 39 -7.09 0.54 6.71
CA PRO A 39 -6.46 1.86 6.76
C PRO A 39 -4.94 1.69 6.82
N ASP A 40 -4.23 2.50 6.04
CA ASP A 40 -2.79 2.41 5.90
C ASP A 40 -2.12 2.53 7.28
N THR A 41 -1.71 1.40 7.85
CA THR A 41 -1.18 1.32 9.21
C THR A 41 0.11 2.12 9.35
N ALA A 42 0.83 2.35 8.24
CA ALA A 42 1.97 3.25 8.20
C ALA A 42 1.54 4.71 8.43
N MET A 43 0.47 5.18 7.79
CA MET A 43 -0.09 6.53 8.05
C MET A 43 -0.65 6.65 9.48
N LEU A 44 -1.28 5.59 10.01
CA LEU A 44 -1.74 5.60 11.40
C LEU A 44 -0.58 5.63 12.40
N SER A 45 0.52 4.96 12.08
CA SER A 45 1.75 4.97 12.88
C SER A 45 2.45 6.32 12.83
N GLU A 46 2.42 7.03 11.70
CA GLU A 46 2.99 8.38 11.57
C GLU A 46 2.36 9.35 12.58
N ALA A 47 1.02 9.38 12.66
CA ALA A 47 0.32 10.24 13.61
C ALA A 47 0.59 9.85 15.07
N ALA A 48 0.66 8.55 15.37
CA ALA A 48 0.98 8.04 16.70
C ALA A 48 2.44 8.32 17.10
N LEU A 49 3.38 8.15 16.18
CA LEU A 49 4.81 8.40 16.39
C LEU A 49 5.07 9.90 16.55
N ALA A 50 4.45 10.75 15.73
CA ALA A 50 4.54 12.21 15.88
C ALA A 50 4.02 12.68 17.24
N ALA A 51 2.92 12.11 17.73
CA ALA A 51 2.39 12.42 19.06
C ALA A 51 3.30 11.95 20.20
N ALA A 52 4.05 10.85 19.99
CA ALA A 52 4.96 10.31 20.98
C ALA A 52 6.34 10.99 20.98
N TRP A 53 6.84 11.47 19.83
CA TRP A 53 8.22 11.98 19.66
C TRP A 53 8.40 13.50 19.73
N LEU A 54 7.33 14.30 19.66
CA LEU A 54 7.41 15.77 19.70
C LEU A 54 7.42 16.33 21.13
N THR A 55 7.91 15.56 22.12
CA THR A 55 8.00 16.05 23.49
C THR A 55 9.26 16.91 23.68
N PRO A 56 9.21 17.99 24.48
CA PRO A 56 10.39 18.81 24.77
C PRO A 56 11.54 18.00 25.37
N ASP A 57 11.23 16.99 26.19
CA ASP A 57 12.21 16.13 26.86
C ASP A 57 12.98 15.26 25.85
N GLU A 58 12.31 14.77 24.81
CA GLU A 58 12.99 14.03 23.75
C GLU A 58 13.80 14.96 22.85
N ASP A 59 13.27 16.11 22.43
CA ASP A 59 14.02 17.10 21.63
C ASP A 59 15.33 17.54 22.32
N GLU A 60 15.34 17.59 23.64
CA GLU A 60 16.55 17.79 24.46
C GLU A 60 17.51 16.59 24.40
N ALA A 61 16.99 15.36 24.48
CA ALA A 61 17.78 14.14 24.33
C ALA A 61 18.43 14.01 22.94
N TRP A 62 17.72 14.40 21.87
CA TRP A 62 18.21 14.38 20.48
C TRP A 62 19.34 15.38 20.22
N LYS A 63 19.46 16.47 21.00
CA LYS A 63 20.57 17.45 20.88
C LYS A 63 21.93 16.90 21.30
N SER A 64 21.96 15.71 21.90
CA SER A 64 23.18 15.08 22.44
C SER A 64 23.72 13.91 21.60
N LEU A 65 23.08 13.61 20.45
CA LEU A 65 23.44 12.56 19.49
C LEU A 65 24.12 13.15 18.24
#